data_AF-A0A968MWE8-F1
#
_entry.id   AF-A0A968MWE8-F1
#
_cell.length_a   1.000
_cell.length_b   1.000
_cell.length_c   1.000
_cell.angle_alpha   90.00
_cell.angle_beta   90.00
_cell.angle_gamma   90.00
#
_symmetry.space_group_name_H-M   'P 1'
#
loop_
_entity.id
_entity.type
_entity.pdbx_description
1 polymer ?
#
loop_
_entity_poly.entity_id
_entity_poly.type
_entity_poly.pdbx_seq_one_letter_code
_entity_poly.pdbx_strand_id
1 'polypeptide(L)'
;MQYHIRQDRSFIKVIDIERPFFSAFANWGGGIYIGQLLNRDSITFPDSVKVLQNFKFNNQDFWMAKSWRLFSGKSELLRTTNLVVSARYNHIHYLERPSNIYDSLSIYTGEHFTYFGVGIASRQYRQDTYIFNYGLTEDVPKGKIYSLTAGYQVKNNKGRWYLGLRASLGDYYPWGYLSTNLEYGRFINQSKLQEGALVIGFNYFSELLDLGRWKVRQFVKPQFIFGIRRLATDKLTIDDNYGITGFYSREVFGTHKMLLSMQTQTYAPWNVYGFRFGPYFVCSLVCLVMPTTDLETAGCIPYLAWGC
;
A
#
# COMPACT_ATOMS: atom_id res chain seq x y z
N MET A 1 -22.00 -9.41 -1.52
CA MET A 1 -22.44 -8.35 -2.44
C MET A 1 -22.45 -7.05 -1.66
N GLN A 2 -21.59 -6.09 -2.01
CA GLN A 2 -21.58 -4.76 -1.40
C GLN A 2 -22.04 -3.74 -2.43
N TYR A 3 -22.91 -2.83 -2.00
CA TYR A 3 -23.41 -1.72 -2.80
C TYR A 3 -23.28 -0.44 -1.99
N HIS A 4 -22.60 0.56 -2.56
CA HIS A 4 -22.41 1.84 -1.92
C HIS A 4 -22.66 2.96 -2.93
N ILE A 5 -23.46 3.96 -2.55
CA ILE A 5 -23.73 5.17 -3.32
C ILE A 5 -23.12 6.33 -2.56
N ARG A 6 -22.28 7.14 -3.21
CA ARG A 6 -21.79 8.40 -2.63
C ARG A 6 -22.69 9.58 -3.01
N GLN A 7 -22.52 10.69 -2.30
CA GLN A 7 -23.33 11.91 -2.43
C GLN A 7 -23.31 12.52 -3.86
N ASP A 8 -22.32 12.17 -4.68
CA ASP A 8 -22.15 12.57 -6.09
C ASP A 8 -22.84 11.63 -7.11
N ARG A 9 -23.64 10.66 -6.64
CA ARG A 9 -24.26 9.58 -7.43
C ARG A 9 -23.26 8.61 -8.09
N SER A 10 -21.99 8.60 -7.65
CA SER A 10 -21.08 7.50 -7.96
C SER A 10 -21.54 6.23 -7.24
N PHE A 11 -21.29 5.06 -7.85
CA PHE A 11 -21.64 3.79 -7.23
C PHE A 11 -20.59 2.72 -7.49
N ILE A 12 -20.53 1.77 -6.55
CA ILE A 12 -19.74 0.55 -6.68
C ILE A 12 -20.68 -0.63 -6.45
N LYS A 13 -20.69 -1.58 -7.38
CA LYS A 13 -21.35 -2.88 -7.24
C LYS A 13 -20.27 -3.93 -7.30
N VAL A 14 -20.12 -4.73 -6.24
CA VAL A 14 -19.02 -5.69 -6.15
C VAL A 14 -19.43 -7.02 -5.54
N ILE A 15 -18.90 -8.09 -6.13
CA ILE A 15 -18.75 -9.41 -5.52
C ILE A 15 -17.25 -9.59 -5.30
N ASP A 16 -16.87 -9.75 -4.04
CA ASP A 16 -15.50 -9.96 -3.62
C ASP A 16 -15.47 -11.16 -2.69
N ILE A 17 -14.72 -12.18 -3.08
CA ILE A 17 -14.52 -13.41 -2.32
C ILE A 17 -13.01 -13.61 -2.26
N GLU A 18 -12.45 -13.51 -1.06
CA GLU A 18 -11.02 -13.64 -0.85
C GLU A 18 -10.72 -14.66 0.25
N ARG A 19 -9.70 -15.49 -0.01
CA ARG A 19 -9.07 -16.36 0.98
C ARG A 19 -7.56 -16.09 0.96
N PRO A 20 -7.07 -15.14 1.76
CA PRO A 20 -5.64 -14.88 1.85
C PRO A 20 -4.91 -16.01 2.57
N PHE A 21 -3.57 -15.97 2.55
CA PHE A 21 -2.76 -16.80 3.45
C PHE A 21 -2.93 -16.31 4.89
N PHE A 22 -3.89 -16.89 5.61
CA PHE A 22 -4.19 -16.57 7.02
C PHE A 22 -3.13 -17.11 7.99
N SER A 23 -2.28 -18.03 7.54
CA SER A 23 -1.22 -18.65 8.34
C SER A 23 -0.06 -19.10 7.46
N ALA A 24 1.14 -19.22 8.05
CA ALA A 24 2.29 -19.85 7.40
C ALA A 24 2.05 -21.33 7.05
N PHE A 25 1.00 -21.96 7.57
CA PHE A 25 0.64 -23.35 7.22
C PHE A 25 -0.44 -23.45 6.14
N ALA A 26 -1.00 -22.33 5.67
CA ALA A 26 -1.98 -22.35 4.61
C ALA A 26 -1.31 -22.67 3.27
N ASN A 27 -1.71 -23.78 2.65
CA ASN A 27 -1.11 -24.25 1.39
C ASN A 27 -1.65 -23.54 0.14
N TRP A 28 -2.82 -22.92 0.25
CA TRP A 28 -3.49 -22.25 -0.86
C TRP A 28 -3.96 -20.88 -0.43
N GLY A 29 -4.01 -19.95 -1.38
CA GLY A 29 -4.68 -18.67 -1.29
C GLY A 29 -5.33 -18.36 -2.63
N GLY A 30 -6.36 -17.54 -2.63
CA GLY A 30 -6.99 -17.12 -3.87
C GLY A 30 -8.11 -16.12 -3.64
N GLY A 31 -8.53 -15.47 -4.72
CA GLY A 31 -9.62 -14.53 -4.67
C GLY A 31 -10.25 -14.29 -6.02
N ILE A 32 -11.51 -13.88 -5.96
CA ILE A 32 -12.34 -13.51 -7.10
C ILE A 32 -12.96 -12.16 -6.77
N TYR A 33 -12.71 -11.20 -7.62
CA TYR A 33 -13.30 -9.89 -7.56
C TYR A 33 -13.99 -9.59 -8.90
N ILE A 34 -15.27 -9.25 -8.84
CA ILE A 34 -16.05 -8.79 -9.98
C ILE A 34 -16.77 -7.53 -9.55
N GLY A 35 -16.37 -6.41 -10.13
CA GLY A 35 -16.87 -5.08 -9.78
C GLY A 35 -17.34 -4.31 -11.00
N GLN A 36 -18.37 -3.48 -10.80
CA GLN A 36 -18.69 -2.36 -11.68
C GLN A 36 -18.61 -1.08 -10.88
N LEU A 37 -17.81 -0.15 -11.39
CA LEU A 37 -17.56 1.14 -10.76
C LEU A 37 -18.02 2.24 -11.71
N LEU A 38 -18.80 3.18 -11.18
CA LEU A 38 -19.08 4.47 -11.80
C LEU A 38 -18.44 5.54 -10.93
N ASN A 39 -17.45 6.24 -11.47
CA ASN A 39 -16.86 7.42 -10.85
C ASN A 39 -17.19 8.66 -11.69
N ARG A 40 -17.32 9.81 -11.03
CA ARG A 40 -17.49 11.11 -11.69
C ARG A 40 -16.36 12.01 -11.24
N ASP A 41 -15.49 12.35 -12.18
CA ASP A 41 -14.35 13.21 -11.87
C ASP A 41 -14.12 14.27 -12.94
N SER A 42 -13.51 15.37 -12.53
CA SER A 42 -13.18 16.47 -13.44
C SER A 42 -11.82 16.25 -14.08
N ILE A 43 -11.76 16.28 -15.40
CA ILE A 43 -10.48 16.33 -16.14
C ILE A 43 -10.10 17.81 -16.31
N THR A 44 -8.89 18.17 -15.89
CA THR A 44 -8.34 19.52 -16.03
C THR A 44 -7.67 19.69 -17.39
N PHE A 45 -8.09 20.70 -18.16
CA PHE A 45 -7.44 21.08 -19.42
C PHE A 45 -6.14 21.88 -19.22
N PRO A 46 -5.28 21.96 -20.25
CA PRO A 46 -4.19 22.93 -20.33
C PRO A 46 -4.65 24.37 -20.08
N ASP A 47 -5.88 24.72 -20.48
CA ASP A 47 -6.50 26.03 -20.26
C ASP A 47 -7.16 26.18 -18.88
N SER A 48 -6.86 25.25 -17.94
CA SER A 48 -7.43 25.21 -16.57
C SER A 48 -8.94 24.99 -16.45
N VAL A 49 -9.65 24.73 -17.56
CA VAL A 49 -11.07 24.37 -17.54
C VAL A 49 -11.24 22.94 -17.01
N LYS A 50 -12.02 22.78 -15.94
CA LYS A 50 -12.37 21.48 -15.35
C LYS A 50 -13.69 20.99 -15.95
N VAL A 51 -13.67 19.89 -16.69
CA VAL A 51 -14.87 19.28 -17.28
C VAL A 51 -15.20 17.99 -16.55
N LEU A 52 -16.42 17.88 -16.02
CA LEU A 52 -16.90 16.67 -15.36
C LEU A 52 -17.12 15.55 -16.38
N GLN A 53 -16.51 14.40 -16.14
CA GLN A 53 -16.64 13.22 -16.98
C GLN A 53 -17.10 12.03 -16.13
N ASN A 54 -17.92 11.16 -16.74
CA ASN A 54 -18.27 9.88 -16.16
C ASN A 54 -17.24 8.84 -16.59
N PHE A 55 -16.80 8.04 -15.62
CA PHE A 55 -15.93 6.89 -15.84
C PHE A 55 -16.65 5.67 -15.33
N LYS A 56 -17.13 4.83 -16.25
CA LYS A 56 -17.81 3.59 -15.90
C LYS A 56 -17.03 2.42 -16.44
N PHE A 57 -16.64 1.50 -15.57
CA PHE A 57 -15.89 0.32 -15.99
C PHE A 57 -16.27 -0.92 -15.18
N ASN A 58 -16.12 -2.08 -15.82
CA ASN A 58 -16.14 -3.38 -15.18
C ASN A 58 -14.71 -3.79 -14.88
N ASN A 59 -14.47 -4.35 -13.70
CA ASN A 59 -13.19 -4.90 -13.29
C ASN A 59 -13.40 -6.37 -12.88
N GLN A 60 -12.64 -7.25 -13.50
CA GLN A 60 -12.61 -8.68 -13.22
C GLN A 60 -11.20 -9.04 -12.80
N ASP A 61 -11.04 -9.53 -11.59
CA ASP A 61 -9.75 -9.89 -11.04
C ASP A 61 -9.83 -11.26 -10.38
N PHE A 62 -8.95 -12.15 -10.83
CA PHE A 62 -8.86 -13.51 -10.35
C PHE A 62 -7.42 -13.79 -9.99
N TRP A 63 -7.21 -14.36 -8.81
CA TRP A 63 -5.87 -14.77 -8.40
C TRP A 63 -5.88 -16.07 -7.62
N MET A 64 -4.79 -16.80 -7.76
CA MET A 64 -4.54 -18.02 -7.01
C MET A 64 -3.06 -18.09 -6.64
N ALA A 65 -2.79 -18.66 -5.48
CA ALA A 65 -1.45 -18.90 -5.02
C ALA A 65 -1.37 -20.24 -4.31
N LYS A 66 -0.23 -20.90 -4.45
CA LYS A 66 0.09 -22.13 -3.76
C LYS A 66 1.38 -21.95 -2.99
N SER A 67 1.40 -22.47 -1.77
CA SER A 67 2.53 -22.42 -0.87
C SER A 67 3.01 -23.84 -0.59
N TRP A 68 4.32 -24.02 -0.64
CA TRP A 68 5.00 -25.26 -0.26
C TRP A 68 6.08 -24.94 0.74
N ARG A 69 6.14 -25.73 1.80
CA ARG A 69 7.21 -25.64 2.78
C ARG A 69 8.55 -25.96 2.12
N LEU A 70 9.52 -25.06 2.24
CA LEU A 70 10.81 -25.17 1.53
C LEU A 70 11.79 -26.10 2.25
N PHE A 71 11.74 -26.15 3.59
CA PHE A 71 12.71 -26.88 4.40
C PHE A 71 12.06 -27.89 5.36
N SER A 72 12.60 -29.11 5.41
CA SER A 72 12.22 -30.15 6.36
C SER A 72 13.05 -30.04 7.65
N GLY A 73 12.44 -29.58 8.74
CA GLY A 73 13.12 -29.43 10.04
C GLY A 73 12.17 -29.16 11.21
N LYS A 74 12.68 -29.23 12.45
CA LYS A 74 11.86 -29.02 13.65
C LYS A 74 11.82 -27.56 14.13
N SER A 75 12.81 -26.74 13.77
CA SER A 75 12.84 -25.35 14.20
C SER A 75 11.67 -24.57 13.61
N GLU A 76 11.16 -23.59 14.36
CA GLU A 76 10.04 -22.75 13.95
C GLU A 76 10.32 -22.09 12.59
N LEU A 77 11.54 -21.58 12.40
CA LEU A 77 11.95 -20.91 11.17
C LEU A 77 11.81 -21.82 9.95
N LEU A 78 12.25 -23.08 10.06
CA LEU A 78 12.16 -24.06 8.96
C LEU A 78 10.72 -24.51 8.72
N ARG A 79 9.85 -24.44 9.74
CA ARG A 79 8.43 -24.78 9.63
C ARG A 79 7.60 -23.70 8.99
N THR A 80 8.02 -22.44 9.11
CA THR A 80 7.28 -21.27 8.60
C THR A 80 7.86 -20.71 7.30
N THR A 81 8.96 -21.27 6.79
CA THR A 81 9.57 -20.84 5.52
C THR A 81 9.00 -21.62 4.34
N ASN A 82 8.30 -20.91 3.47
CA ASN A 82 7.63 -21.48 2.32
C ASN A 82 8.04 -20.80 1.02
N LEU A 83 8.08 -21.59 -0.05
CA LEU A 83 7.98 -21.13 -1.42
C LEU A 83 6.50 -20.82 -1.71
N VAL A 84 6.23 -19.67 -2.31
CA VAL A 84 4.91 -19.27 -2.78
C VAL A 84 5.00 -19.02 -4.27
N VAL A 85 4.12 -19.65 -5.04
CA VAL A 85 3.92 -19.36 -6.47
C VAL A 85 2.50 -18.86 -6.65
N SER A 86 2.33 -17.81 -7.44
CA SER A 86 1.03 -17.18 -7.68
C SER A 86 0.83 -16.83 -9.15
N ALA A 87 -0.44 -16.74 -9.53
CA ALA A 87 -0.89 -16.22 -10.80
C ALA A 87 -2.10 -15.31 -10.56
N ARG A 88 -2.17 -14.21 -11.31
CA ARG A 88 -3.28 -13.26 -11.26
C ARG A 88 -3.61 -12.77 -12.66
N TYR A 89 -4.89 -12.65 -12.94
CA TYR A 89 -5.44 -12.06 -14.15
C TYR A 89 -6.35 -10.93 -13.75
N ASN A 90 -6.10 -9.74 -14.29
CA ASN A 90 -6.94 -8.56 -14.12
C ASN A 90 -7.41 -8.09 -15.50
N HIS A 91 -8.70 -7.80 -15.63
CA HIS A 91 -9.30 -7.24 -16.83
C HIS A 91 -10.21 -6.08 -16.49
N ILE A 92 -9.85 -4.90 -17.00
CA ILE A 92 -10.62 -3.67 -16.87
C ILE A 92 -11.24 -3.37 -18.23
N HIS A 93 -12.56 -3.24 -18.26
CA HIS A 93 -13.32 -2.89 -19.44
C HIS A 93 -14.15 -1.63 -19.20
N TYR A 94 -13.78 -0.54 -19.87
CA TYR A 94 -14.51 0.73 -19.80
C TYR A 94 -15.78 0.69 -20.64
N LEU A 95 -16.92 0.90 -19.98
CA LEU A 95 -18.25 1.04 -20.58
C LEU A 95 -18.54 2.50 -20.95
N GLU A 96 -18.10 3.44 -20.12
CA GLU A 96 -18.15 4.88 -20.37
C GLU A 96 -16.77 5.46 -20.12
N ARG A 97 -16.22 6.13 -21.13
CA ARG A 97 -14.90 6.79 -21.09
C ARG A 97 -14.99 8.18 -21.74
N PRO A 98 -14.11 9.12 -21.37
CA PRO A 98 -14.06 10.42 -22.01
C PRO A 98 -13.83 10.30 -23.52
N SER A 99 -14.30 11.28 -24.29
CA SER A 99 -13.98 11.35 -25.73
C SER A 99 -12.48 11.53 -25.96
N ASN A 100 -11.98 11.21 -27.16
CA ASN A 100 -10.56 11.35 -27.49
C ASN A 100 -10.02 12.78 -27.33
N ILE A 101 -10.90 13.79 -27.35
CA ILE A 101 -10.55 15.19 -27.06
C ILE A 101 -10.09 15.35 -25.61
N TYR A 102 -10.67 14.56 -24.70
CA TYR A 102 -10.42 14.56 -23.27
C TYR A 102 -9.41 13.49 -22.81
N ASP A 103 -9.12 12.47 -23.64
CA ASP A 103 -8.18 11.38 -23.34
C ASP A 103 -7.29 11.04 -24.55
N SER A 104 -6.48 12.01 -24.98
CA SER A 104 -5.60 11.85 -26.15
C SER A 104 -4.51 10.79 -25.96
N LEU A 105 -4.08 10.56 -24.71
CA LEU A 105 -3.11 9.52 -24.35
C LEU A 105 -3.74 8.14 -24.18
N SER A 106 -5.07 8.02 -24.32
CA SER A 106 -5.82 6.78 -24.16
C SER A 106 -5.54 6.11 -22.81
N ILE A 107 -5.59 6.89 -21.73
CA ILE A 107 -5.35 6.45 -20.36
C ILE A 107 -6.54 5.62 -19.84
N TYR A 108 -7.76 6.01 -20.21
CA TYR A 108 -9.03 5.41 -19.79
C TYR A 108 -9.53 4.39 -20.81
N THR A 109 -8.70 3.39 -21.07
CA THR A 109 -8.99 2.33 -22.04
C THR A 109 -8.93 0.96 -21.40
N GLY A 110 -9.63 0.02 -22.03
CA GLY A 110 -9.64 -1.36 -21.57
C GLY A 110 -8.22 -1.94 -21.56
N GLU A 111 -7.94 -2.72 -20.53
CA GLU A 111 -6.68 -3.40 -20.35
C GLU A 111 -6.89 -4.80 -19.79
N HIS A 112 -6.02 -5.72 -20.19
CA HIS A 112 -5.86 -6.99 -19.50
C HIS A 112 -4.41 -7.15 -19.07
N PHE A 113 -4.22 -7.61 -17.85
CA PHE A 113 -2.93 -7.78 -17.24
C PHE A 113 -2.86 -9.15 -16.57
N THR A 114 -1.94 -9.99 -17.06
CA THR A 114 -1.63 -11.26 -16.42
C THR A 114 -0.26 -11.16 -15.77
N TYR A 115 -0.13 -11.59 -14.52
CA TYR A 115 1.16 -11.65 -13.85
C TYR A 115 1.30 -12.90 -12.97
N PHE A 116 2.54 -13.37 -12.89
CA PHE A 116 2.99 -14.53 -12.16
C PHE A 116 3.99 -14.08 -11.09
N GLY A 117 3.87 -14.65 -9.91
CA GLY A 117 4.75 -14.37 -8.78
C GLY A 117 5.44 -15.65 -8.30
N VAL A 118 6.69 -15.51 -7.89
CA VAL A 118 7.41 -16.52 -7.11
C VAL A 118 8.13 -15.83 -5.97
N GLY A 119 8.05 -16.40 -4.77
CA GLY A 119 8.74 -15.84 -3.62
C GLY A 119 8.94 -16.82 -2.49
N ILE A 120 9.87 -16.49 -1.61
CA ILE A 120 10.12 -17.19 -0.36
C ILE A 120 9.65 -16.29 0.77
N ALA A 121 8.77 -16.82 1.62
CA ALA A 121 8.24 -16.11 2.77
C ALA A 121 8.45 -16.95 4.02
N SER A 122 9.00 -16.33 5.06
CA SER A 122 9.05 -16.85 6.42
C SER A 122 8.35 -15.88 7.34
N ARG A 123 7.35 -16.35 8.08
CA ARG A 123 6.55 -15.51 8.98
C ARG A 123 6.34 -16.21 10.31
N GLN A 124 6.74 -15.54 11.37
CA GLN A 124 6.60 -15.95 12.76
C GLN A 124 6.03 -14.78 13.55
N TYR A 125 5.67 -15.02 14.80
CA TYR A 125 5.19 -13.96 15.70
C TYR A 125 5.99 -13.97 17.00
N ARG A 126 6.21 -12.79 17.56
CA ARG A 126 6.70 -12.61 18.91
C ARG A 126 5.66 -11.81 19.68
N GLN A 127 5.31 -12.31 20.85
CA GLN A 127 4.43 -11.63 21.78
C GLN A 127 5.17 -10.48 22.45
N ASP A 128 4.53 -9.32 22.47
CA ASP A 128 5.01 -8.12 23.15
C ASP A 128 3.79 -7.37 23.72
N THR A 129 4.00 -6.45 24.65
CA THR A 129 2.94 -5.71 25.33
C THR A 129 3.15 -4.21 25.17
N TYR A 130 2.11 -3.42 25.42
CA TYR A 130 2.21 -1.95 25.37
C TYR A 130 2.71 -1.46 23.99
N ILE A 131 2.25 -2.08 22.90
CA ILE A 131 2.51 -1.59 21.55
C ILE A 131 1.48 -0.51 21.24
N PHE A 132 0.21 -0.90 21.11
CA PHE A 132 -0.90 0.03 20.92
C PHE A 132 -1.90 -0.09 22.07
N ASN A 133 -2.12 -1.31 22.56
CA ASN A 133 -3.09 -1.57 23.60
C ASN A 133 -2.42 -1.58 24.98
N TYR A 134 -3.12 -0.99 25.96
CA TYR A 134 -2.62 -0.89 27.32
C TYR A 134 -2.49 -2.29 27.95
N GLY A 135 -1.25 -2.79 28.04
CA GLY A 135 -0.88 -4.00 28.76
C GLY A 135 -1.47 -5.30 28.20
N LEU A 136 -2.06 -5.27 27.00
CA LEU A 136 -2.47 -6.47 26.29
C LEU A 136 -1.29 -7.03 25.50
N THR A 137 -1.22 -8.35 25.43
CA THR A 137 -0.26 -9.05 24.59
C THR A 137 -0.70 -8.95 23.14
N GLU A 138 0.20 -8.49 22.29
CA GLU A 138 0.02 -8.31 20.86
C GLU A 138 1.08 -9.14 20.12
N ASP A 139 0.67 -9.78 19.02
CA ASP A 139 1.55 -10.62 18.21
C ASP A 139 2.25 -9.77 17.13
N VAL A 140 3.55 -9.56 17.28
CA VAL A 140 4.36 -8.80 16.32
C VAL A 140 4.95 -9.75 15.27
N PRO A 141 4.68 -9.52 13.97
CA PRO A 141 5.25 -10.35 12.93
C PRO A 141 6.76 -10.16 12.83
N LYS A 142 7.51 -11.26 12.86
CA LYS A 142 8.93 -11.32 12.52
C LYS A 142 9.15 -12.27 11.34
N GLY A 143 10.11 -11.98 10.49
CA GLY A 143 10.37 -12.81 9.33
C GLY A 143 10.90 -12.08 8.11
N LYS A 144 10.85 -12.75 6.97
CA LYS A 144 11.46 -12.31 5.72
C LYS A 144 10.59 -12.70 4.53
N ILE A 145 10.47 -11.83 3.56
CA ILE A 145 9.81 -12.07 2.29
C ILE A 145 10.74 -11.61 1.18
N TYR A 146 10.99 -12.47 0.20
CA TYR A 146 11.65 -12.11 -1.05
C TYR A 146 10.78 -12.62 -2.19
N SER A 147 10.40 -11.77 -3.13
CA SER A 147 9.58 -12.19 -4.27
C SER A 147 9.92 -11.47 -5.55
N LEU A 148 9.77 -12.21 -6.65
CA LEU A 148 9.83 -11.75 -8.02
C LEU A 148 8.44 -11.88 -8.64
N THR A 149 8.03 -10.86 -9.38
CA THR A 149 6.78 -10.84 -10.15
C THR A 149 7.10 -10.51 -11.59
N ALA A 150 6.55 -11.27 -12.53
CA ALA A 150 6.63 -10.97 -13.95
C ALA A 150 5.22 -10.96 -14.55
N GLY A 151 4.95 -10.10 -15.51
CA GLY A 151 3.64 -10.06 -16.14
C GLY A 151 3.63 -9.44 -17.52
N TYR A 152 2.50 -9.54 -18.19
CA TYR A 152 2.26 -8.97 -19.49
C TYR A 152 0.93 -8.23 -19.50
N GLN A 153 0.99 -6.92 -19.74
CA GLN A 153 -0.16 -6.05 -19.86
C GLN A 153 -0.38 -5.70 -21.31
N VAL A 154 -1.63 -5.80 -21.77
CA VAL A 154 -2.06 -5.24 -23.04
C VAL A 154 -3.04 -4.12 -22.76
N LYS A 155 -2.71 -2.92 -23.24
CA LYS A 155 -3.52 -1.72 -23.14
C LYS A 155 -3.36 -0.92 -24.43
N ASN A 156 -4.44 -0.35 -24.96
CA ASN A 156 -4.40 0.40 -26.23
C ASN A 156 -3.82 -0.39 -27.41
N ASN A 157 -4.13 -1.69 -27.51
CA ASN A 157 -3.54 -2.61 -28.49
C ASN A 157 -1.99 -2.66 -28.44
N LYS A 158 -1.38 -2.21 -27.34
CA LYS A 158 0.06 -2.28 -27.10
C LYS A 158 0.32 -3.20 -25.94
N GLY A 159 1.16 -4.20 -26.16
CA GLY A 159 1.62 -5.11 -25.13
C GLY A 159 2.92 -4.64 -24.48
N ARG A 160 3.03 -4.75 -23.16
CA ARG A 160 4.24 -4.43 -22.40
C ARG A 160 4.46 -5.44 -21.29
N TRP A 161 5.72 -5.81 -21.09
CA TRP A 161 6.14 -6.65 -19.98
C TRP A 161 6.21 -5.84 -18.69
N TYR A 162 5.99 -6.50 -17.57
CA TYR A 162 6.16 -5.96 -16.24
C TYR A 162 7.12 -6.85 -15.46
N LEU A 163 8.03 -6.21 -14.70
CA LEU A 163 8.92 -6.88 -13.76
C LEU A 163 8.80 -6.18 -12.41
N GLY A 164 8.67 -6.99 -11.34
CA GLY A 164 8.55 -6.53 -9.97
C GLY A 164 9.45 -7.32 -9.03
N LEU A 165 10.05 -6.64 -8.06
CA LEU A 165 10.88 -7.19 -7.01
C LEU A 165 10.36 -6.68 -5.67
N ARG A 166 10.36 -7.55 -4.67
CA ARG A 166 10.05 -7.18 -3.29
C ARG A 166 10.97 -7.89 -2.31
N ALA A 167 11.46 -7.13 -1.33
CA ALA A 167 12.17 -7.64 -0.17
C ALA A 167 11.57 -7.01 1.09
N SER A 168 11.16 -7.82 2.06
CA SER A 168 10.69 -7.35 3.35
C SER A 168 11.35 -8.13 4.47
N LEU A 169 11.78 -7.45 5.51
CA LEU A 169 12.46 -8.01 6.68
C LEU A 169 11.84 -7.40 7.92
N GLY A 170 11.67 -8.17 8.98
CA GLY A 170 11.24 -7.66 10.28
C GLY A 170 11.80 -8.51 11.40
N ASP A 171 12.49 -7.88 12.35
CA ASP A 171 13.05 -8.58 13.50
C ASP A 171 13.22 -7.67 14.72
N TYR A 172 13.45 -8.31 15.86
CA TYR A 172 13.76 -7.64 17.12
C TYR A 172 15.27 -7.52 17.31
N TYR A 173 15.67 -6.37 17.83
CA TYR A 173 17.03 -6.00 18.20
C TYR A 173 17.04 -5.51 19.65
N PRO A 174 18.21 -5.38 20.31
CA PRO A 174 18.29 -4.89 21.68
C PRO A 174 17.70 -3.49 21.90
N TRP A 175 17.56 -2.68 20.85
CA TRP A 175 17.01 -1.33 20.90
C TRP A 175 15.52 -1.25 20.49
N GLY A 176 14.89 -2.35 20.09
CA GLY A 176 13.48 -2.40 19.70
C GLY A 176 13.22 -3.30 18.49
N TYR A 177 12.10 -3.08 17.81
CA TYR A 177 11.72 -3.81 16.60
C TYR A 177 11.89 -2.93 15.38
N LEU A 178 12.48 -3.47 14.31
CA LEU A 178 12.57 -2.82 13.02
C LEU A 178 12.05 -3.75 11.93
N SER A 179 11.16 -3.21 11.09
CA SER A 179 10.80 -3.79 9.82
C SER A 179 11.13 -2.86 8.66
N THR A 180 11.51 -3.45 7.54
CA THR A 180 11.84 -2.78 6.29
C THR A 180 11.08 -3.44 5.15
N ASN A 181 10.61 -2.65 4.18
CA ASN A 181 9.97 -3.11 2.95
C ASN A 181 10.56 -2.34 1.78
N LEU A 182 11.06 -3.07 0.78
CA LEU A 182 11.61 -2.56 -0.47
C LEU A 182 10.81 -3.18 -1.60
N GLU A 183 10.24 -2.36 -2.46
CA GLU A 183 9.53 -2.81 -3.66
C GLU A 183 10.00 -2.01 -4.87
N TYR A 184 10.31 -2.69 -5.96
CA TYR A 184 10.69 -2.08 -7.22
C TYR A 184 9.85 -2.72 -8.32
N GLY A 185 9.23 -1.92 -9.18
CA GLY A 185 8.41 -2.42 -10.28
C GLY A 185 8.54 -1.56 -11.52
N ARG A 186 8.53 -2.17 -12.70
CA ARG A 186 8.68 -1.44 -13.96
C ARG A 186 8.08 -2.12 -15.17
N PHE A 187 7.54 -1.31 -16.09
CA PHE A 187 7.10 -1.73 -17.41
C PHE A 187 8.21 -1.62 -18.46
N ILE A 188 8.21 -2.57 -19.40
CA ILE A 188 9.19 -2.70 -20.48
C ILE A 188 8.43 -2.98 -21.77
N ASN A 189 8.67 -2.19 -22.81
CA ASN A 189 8.08 -2.38 -24.13
C ASN A 189 9.16 -2.29 -25.20
N GLN A 190 9.29 -3.29 -26.07
CA GLN A 190 10.28 -3.32 -27.16
C GLN A 190 11.70 -2.92 -26.69
N SER A 191 12.16 -3.50 -25.58
CA SER A 191 13.45 -3.19 -24.93
C SER A 191 13.61 -1.76 -24.39
N LYS A 192 12.56 -0.94 -24.43
CA LYS A 192 12.53 0.39 -23.82
C LYS A 192 11.90 0.32 -22.43
N LEU A 193 12.64 0.82 -21.45
CA LEU A 193 12.16 0.97 -20.08
C LEU A 193 11.12 2.08 -19.99
N GLN A 194 9.91 1.77 -19.53
CA GLN A 194 8.80 2.70 -19.40
C GLN A 194 8.60 3.10 -17.92
N GLU A 195 7.34 3.22 -17.48
CA GLU A 195 6.93 3.64 -16.15
C GLU A 195 7.36 2.62 -15.10
N GLY A 196 7.76 3.09 -13.92
CA GLY A 196 8.08 2.25 -12.79
C GLY A 196 7.96 2.99 -11.47
N ALA A 197 8.19 2.27 -10.38
CA ALA A 197 8.18 2.81 -9.03
C ALA A 197 9.20 2.07 -8.15
N LEU A 198 9.78 2.82 -7.21
CA LEU A 198 10.56 2.30 -6.09
C LEU A 198 9.88 2.74 -4.79
N VAL A 199 9.54 1.79 -3.93
CA VAL A 199 8.96 2.02 -2.62
C VAL A 199 9.94 1.50 -1.56
N ILE A 200 10.25 2.34 -0.59
CA ILE A 200 11.08 2.00 0.56
C ILE A 200 10.32 2.41 1.80
N GLY A 201 10.06 1.48 2.71
CA GLY A 201 9.37 1.76 3.97
C GLY A 201 10.10 1.13 5.13
N PHE A 202 10.10 1.82 6.27
CA PHE A 202 10.57 1.30 7.53
C PHE A 202 9.46 1.46 8.59
N ASN A 203 9.30 0.49 9.48
CA ASN A 203 8.53 0.65 10.70
C ASN A 203 9.39 0.23 11.88
N TYR A 204 9.71 1.20 12.72
CA TYR A 204 10.45 1.04 13.95
C TYR A 204 9.56 1.29 15.15
N PHE A 205 9.71 0.48 16.19
CA PHE A 205 9.31 0.86 17.53
C PHE A 205 10.37 0.50 18.57
N SER A 206 10.56 1.36 19.55
CA SER A 206 11.55 1.17 20.62
C SER A 206 11.19 0.02 21.55
N GLU A 207 12.17 -0.43 22.33
CA GLU A 207 11.84 -1.14 23.56
C GLU A 207 10.91 -0.29 24.46
N LEU A 208 10.20 -0.95 25.38
CA LEU A 208 9.35 -0.29 26.35
C LEU A 208 10.22 0.46 27.36
N LEU A 209 10.20 1.79 27.29
CA LEU A 209 10.97 2.65 28.19
C LEU A 209 10.17 2.91 29.45
N ASP A 210 10.80 2.77 30.61
CA ASP A 210 10.22 3.13 31.89
C ASP A 210 10.63 4.56 32.26
N LEU A 211 9.66 5.48 32.31
CA LEU A 211 9.83 6.84 32.81
C LEU A 211 9.19 6.96 34.19
N GLY A 212 9.94 6.56 35.21
CA GLY A 212 9.40 6.37 36.56
C GLY A 212 8.39 5.23 36.59
N ARG A 213 7.10 5.55 36.83
CA ARG A 213 6.00 4.57 36.78
C ARG A 213 5.27 4.55 35.43
N TRP A 214 5.56 5.50 34.56
CA TRP A 214 4.97 5.56 33.23
C TRP A 214 5.74 4.66 32.29
N LYS A 215 5.04 4.06 31.34
CA LYS A 215 5.67 3.33 30.24
C LYS A 215 5.55 4.14 28.96
N VAL A 216 6.61 4.16 28.18
CA VAL A 216 6.71 4.97 26.97
C VAL A 216 7.27 4.11 25.84
N ARG A 217 6.67 4.23 24.65
CA ARG A 217 7.17 3.61 23.43
C ARG A 217 7.21 4.63 22.31
N GLN A 218 8.29 4.62 21.55
CA GLN A 218 8.51 5.52 20.43
C GLN A 218 8.35 4.74 19.12
N PHE A 219 7.63 5.30 18.17
CA PHE A 219 7.40 4.74 16.85
C PHE A 219 7.96 5.69 15.79
N VAL A 220 8.64 5.15 14.80
CA VAL A 220 9.17 5.93 13.65
C VAL A 220 8.91 5.15 12.37
N LYS A 221 8.19 5.77 11.43
CA LYS A 221 7.73 5.16 10.19
C LYS A 221 8.05 6.04 8.98
N PRO A 222 9.29 6.05 8.50
CA PRO A 222 9.65 6.72 7.26
C PRO A 222 9.28 5.86 6.05
N GLN A 223 8.73 6.50 5.02
CA GLN A 223 8.34 5.90 3.76
C GLN A 223 8.74 6.82 2.60
N PHE A 224 9.30 6.22 1.56
CA PHE A 224 9.73 6.88 0.34
C PHE A 224 9.11 6.16 -0.85
N ILE A 225 8.55 6.93 -1.77
CA ILE A 225 8.03 6.44 -3.05
C ILE A 225 8.64 7.29 -4.14
N PHE A 226 9.38 6.67 -5.04
CA PHE A 226 9.96 7.33 -6.21
C PHE A 226 9.28 6.81 -7.47
N GLY A 227 8.55 7.68 -8.15
CA GLY A 227 8.03 7.42 -9.49
C GLY A 227 9.13 7.49 -10.54
N ILE A 228 9.15 6.57 -11.50
CA ILE A 228 10.11 6.55 -12.59
C ILE A 228 9.35 6.69 -13.90
N ARG A 229 9.57 7.79 -14.64
CA ARG A 229 8.92 8.07 -15.93
C ARG A 229 7.38 7.91 -15.88
N ARG A 230 6.75 8.36 -14.80
CA ARG A 230 5.29 8.24 -14.62
C ARG A 230 4.54 9.14 -15.61
N LEU A 231 3.34 8.73 -16.01
CA LEU A 231 2.43 9.56 -16.79
C LEU A 231 1.88 10.72 -15.94
N ALA A 232 1.41 11.80 -16.56
CA ALA A 232 0.86 12.95 -15.84
C ALA A 232 -0.40 12.61 -14.99
N THR A 233 -1.09 11.53 -15.34
CA THR A 233 -2.23 11.00 -14.57
C THR A 233 -1.83 10.05 -13.44
N ASP A 234 -0.58 9.59 -13.43
CA ASP A 234 -0.05 8.65 -12.46
C ASP A 234 0.39 9.42 -11.19
N LYS A 235 -0.61 9.83 -10.41
CA LYS A 235 -0.46 10.72 -9.26
C LYS A 235 -0.26 9.94 -7.96
N LEU A 236 0.68 10.36 -7.12
CA LEU A 236 0.73 9.96 -5.71
C LEU A 236 -0.05 10.98 -4.90
N THR A 237 -1.11 10.52 -4.23
CA THR A 237 -1.85 11.33 -3.26
C THR A 237 -1.31 11.11 -1.85
N ILE A 238 -1.75 11.98 -0.95
CA ILE A 238 -1.46 11.94 0.49
C ILE A 238 -2.74 11.80 1.31
N ASP A 239 -3.81 11.37 0.63
CA ASP A 239 -5.14 11.27 1.21
C ASP A 239 -5.22 10.09 2.17
N ASP A 240 -5.56 10.36 3.42
CA ASP A 240 -5.90 9.39 4.46
C ASP A 240 -4.98 8.15 4.48
N ASN A 241 -5.48 7.00 4.01
CA ASN A 241 -4.75 5.72 3.92
C ASN A 241 -3.45 5.78 3.10
N TYR A 242 -3.28 6.79 2.26
CA TYR A 242 -2.11 6.98 1.41
C TYR A 242 -1.15 8.05 1.94
N GLY A 243 -1.46 8.72 3.06
CA GLY A 243 -0.62 9.76 3.63
C GLY A 243 -0.99 10.10 5.06
N ILE A 244 -1.70 11.22 5.24
CA ILE A 244 -2.02 11.78 6.55
C ILE A 244 -3.49 11.48 6.85
N THR A 245 -3.75 10.84 7.99
CA THR A 245 -5.12 10.53 8.43
C THR A 245 -5.96 11.80 8.51
N GLY A 246 -7.13 11.77 7.85
CA GLY A 246 -8.05 12.92 7.80
C GLY A 246 -7.67 14.03 6.82
N PHE A 247 -6.54 13.93 6.10
CA PHE A 247 -6.22 14.83 5.00
C PHE A 247 -6.88 14.36 3.70
N TYR A 248 -7.53 15.28 2.99
CA TYR A 248 -8.10 15.03 1.66
C TYR A 248 -7.89 16.26 0.77
N SER A 249 -7.15 16.10 -0.33
CA SER A 249 -7.03 17.15 -1.34
C SER A 249 -6.86 16.60 -2.74
N ARG A 250 -7.70 17.10 -3.67
CA ARG A 250 -7.59 16.76 -5.09
C ARG A 250 -6.45 17.51 -5.80
N GLU A 251 -5.85 18.50 -5.16
CA GLU A 251 -4.86 19.40 -5.75
C GLU A 251 -3.43 19.05 -5.33
N VAL A 252 -3.27 18.28 -4.25
CA VAL A 252 -1.97 17.90 -3.71
C VAL A 252 -1.58 16.50 -4.18
N PHE A 253 -0.75 16.45 -5.24
CA PHE A 253 -0.22 15.21 -5.78
C PHE A 253 1.23 15.35 -6.23
N GLY A 254 1.96 14.24 -6.27
CA GLY A 254 3.35 14.23 -6.74
C GLY A 254 3.75 12.98 -7.51
N THR A 255 4.92 13.03 -8.12
CA THR A 255 5.60 11.87 -8.74
C THR A 255 6.49 11.14 -7.75
N HIS A 256 7.00 11.87 -6.76
CA HIS A 256 7.78 11.36 -5.63
C HIS A 256 7.12 11.76 -4.32
N LYS A 257 7.22 10.89 -3.31
CA LYS A 257 6.66 11.10 -1.98
C LYS A 257 7.64 10.65 -0.92
N MET A 258 7.80 11.47 0.11
CA MET A 258 8.39 11.10 1.40
C MET A 258 7.34 11.33 2.48
N LEU A 259 7.15 10.36 3.36
CA LEU A 259 6.31 10.47 4.55
C LEU A 259 7.16 10.03 5.74
N LEU A 260 7.24 10.87 6.76
CA LEU A 260 7.85 10.55 8.04
C LEU A 260 6.78 10.66 9.11
N SER A 261 6.42 9.55 9.74
CA SER A 261 5.51 9.55 10.89
C SER A 261 6.26 9.16 12.15
N MET A 262 6.16 9.98 13.18
CA MET A 262 6.67 9.71 14.53
C MET A 262 5.52 9.69 15.51
N GLN A 263 5.49 8.70 16.40
CA GLN A 263 4.49 8.62 17.45
C GLN A 263 5.14 8.30 18.79
N THR A 264 4.85 9.11 19.80
CA THR A 264 5.11 8.80 21.20
C THR A 264 3.84 8.24 21.81
N GLN A 265 3.89 6.99 22.25
CA GLN A 265 2.82 6.35 23.00
C GLN A 265 3.23 6.28 24.47
N THR A 266 2.35 6.74 25.36
CA THR A 266 2.55 6.67 26.81
C THR A 266 1.46 5.86 27.47
N TYR A 267 1.76 5.29 28.63
CA TYR A 267 0.83 4.49 29.42
C TYR A 267 0.91 4.91 30.88
N ALA A 268 -0.17 5.52 31.37
CA ALA A 268 -0.27 6.02 32.73
C ALA A 268 -0.45 4.86 33.71
N PRO A 269 0.26 4.80 34.85
CA PRO A 269 0.16 3.69 35.80
C PRO A 269 -1.19 3.63 36.54
N TRP A 270 -2.02 4.67 36.43
CA TRP A 270 -3.25 4.80 37.18
C TRP A 270 -4.40 4.04 36.52
N ASN A 271 -5.19 3.38 37.36
CA ASN A 271 -6.47 2.80 36.99
C ASN A 271 -7.57 3.56 37.73
N VAL A 272 -8.31 4.40 37.03
CA VAL A 272 -9.35 5.25 37.61
C VAL A 272 -10.70 4.61 37.30
N TYR A 273 -11.36 4.03 38.31
CA TYR A 273 -12.66 3.34 38.15
C TYR A 273 -12.72 2.29 37.02
N GLY A 274 -11.61 1.61 36.72
CA GLY A 274 -11.51 0.62 35.65
C GLY A 274 -10.96 1.17 34.33
N PHE A 275 -10.84 2.50 34.20
CA PHE A 275 -10.26 3.15 33.02
C PHE A 275 -8.74 3.25 33.13
N ARG A 276 -8.06 2.85 32.06
CA ARG A 276 -6.62 2.97 31.87
C ARG A 276 -6.35 4.04 30.82
N PHE A 277 -5.41 4.93 31.07
CA PHE A 277 -5.11 6.05 30.17
C PHE A 277 -3.81 5.80 29.41
N GLY A 278 -3.86 5.99 28.10
CA GLY A 278 -2.68 5.86 27.24
C GLY A 278 -2.52 7.04 26.28
N PRO A 279 -2.13 8.25 26.79
CA PRO A 279 -1.95 9.40 25.93
C PRO A 279 -0.94 9.15 24.82
N TYR A 280 -1.24 9.64 23.62
CA TYR A 280 -0.37 9.52 22.46
C TYR A 280 -0.20 10.86 21.75
N PHE A 281 0.96 11.03 21.16
CA PHE A 281 1.33 12.19 20.35
C PHE A 281 1.88 11.70 19.02
N VAL A 282 1.37 12.23 17.91
CA VAL A 282 1.77 11.89 16.55
C VAL A 282 2.23 13.16 15.84
N CYS A 283 3.40 13.08 15.20
CA CYS A 283 3.92 14.07 14.29
C CYS A 283 4.19 13.42 12.95
N SER A 284 3.59 13.93 11.89
CA SER A 284 3.82 13.45 10.52
C SER A 284 4.28 14.59 9.63
N LEU A 285 5.28 14.32 8.79
CA LEU A 285 5.75 15.24 7.75
C LEU A 285 5.65 14.53 6.42
N VAL A 286 4.95 15.13 5.46
CA VAL A 286 4.86 14.62 4.10
C VAL A 286 5.44 15.60 3.12
N CYS A 287 6.37 15.16 2.30
CA CYS A 287 6.91 15.93 1.19
C CYS A 287 6.55 15.27 -0.13
N LEU A 288 6.12 16.09 -1.09
CA LEU A 288 5.80 15.68 -2.44
C LEU A 288 6.62 16.49 -3.43
N VAL A 289 7.11 15.82 -4.47
CA VAL A 289 7.68 16.49 -5.65
C VAL A 289 6.60 16.55 -6.71
N MET A 290 6.21 17.76 -7.08
CA MET A 290 5.18 18.00 -8.09
C MET A 290 5.85 18.13 -9.47
N PRO A 291 5.30 17.48 -10.51
CA PRO A 291 5.75 17.74 -11.88
C PRO A 291 5.15 19.08 -12.34
N THR A 292 5.90 20.18 -12.22
CA THR A 292 5.59 21.44 -12.93
C THR A 292 6.44 21.57 -14.17
N THR A 293 5.92 22.27 -15.19
CA THR A 293 6.28 22.11 -16.60
C THR A 293 7.75 22.28 -16.97
N ASP A 294 8.60 22.88 -16.12
CA ASP A 294 10.06 22.92 -16.35
C ASP A 294 10.90 22.91 -15.05
N LEU A 295 10.29 22.73 -13.87
CA LEU A 295 10.99 22.63 -12.58
C LEU A 295 10.26 21.65 -11.66
N GLU A 296 11.02 20.81 -10.94
CA GLU A 296 10.50 19.99 -9.85
C GLU A 296 10.34 20.87 -8.59
N THR A 297 9.12 21.30 -8.28
CA THR A 297 8.86 21.97 -7.00
C THR A 297 8.53 20.94 -5.93
N ALA A 298 9.33 20.91 -4.86
CA ALA A 298 9.06 20.11 -3.67
C ALA A 298 8.24 20.92 -2.67
N GLY A 299 7.13 20.37 -2.19
CA GLY A 299 6.32 20.94 -1.11
C GLY A 299 6.23 19.97 0.06
N CYS A 300 6.36 20.48 1.29
CA CYS A 300 6.22 19.68 2.50
C CYS A 300 5.05 20.18 3.36
N ILE A 301 4.27 19.25 3.90
CA ILE A 301 3.08 19.49 4.72
C ILE A 301 3.31 18.80 6.08
N PRO A 302 3.46 19.56 7.17
CA PRO A 302 3.49 19.01 8.52
C PRO A 302 2.06 18.74 9.03
N TYR A 303 1.93 17.74 9.89
CA TYR A 303 0.69 17.38 10.58
C TYR A 303 0.97 16.92 12.00
N LEU A 304 0.16 17.41 12.95
CA LEU A 304 0.26 17.08 14.36
C LEU A 304 -1.10 16.57 14.86
N ALA A 305 -1.08 15.50 15.65
CA ALA A 305 -2.26 14.93 16.29
C ALA A 305 -1.93 14.43 17.69
N TRP A 306 -2.89 14.51 18.61
CA TRP A 306 -2.77 14.00 19.97
C TRP A 306 -4.12 13.46 20.47
N GLY A 307 -4.07 12.52 21.41
CA GLY A 307 -5.25 11.88 21.99
C GLY A 307 -4.92 11.03 23.22
N CYS A 308 -5.91 10.36 23.80
CA CYS A 308 -5.76 9.51 24.98
C CYS A 308 -6.67 8.28 24.99
#